data_AF-A0AAD1RRW0-F1
#
_entry.id   AF-A0AAD1RRW0-F1
#
_cell.length_a   1.000
_cell.length_b   1.000
_cell.length_c   1.000
_cell.angle_alpha   90.00
_cell.angle_beta   90.00
_cell.angle_gamma   90.00
#
_symmetry.space_group_name_H-M   'P 1'
#
loop_
_entity.id
_entity.type
_entity.pdbx_description
1 polymer ?
#
loop_
_entity_poly.entity_id
_entity_poly.type
_entity_poly.pdbx_seq_one_letter_code
_entity_poly.pdbx_strand_id
1 'polypeptide(L)'
;KETQDGDDTAIMSDGQSDHESVSSKYSDSAISERSLHKMLQDLGTLITADFHRIDSDLRREISNLGDRTSHLENRTEELCVAHNEVVDEIQKISEENAALKLKLADIEDRSRRQNIRFRGIPDDVSHDSLPAYILSICKSLVPGLPDSAWAFDHMHRLPPSTSIRR
;
A
#
# COMPACT_ATOMS: atom_id res chain seq x y z
N LYS A 1 16.86 -4.04 -28.13
CA LYS A 1 17.75 -3.94 -26.95
C LYS A 1 17.86 -5.35 -26.37
N GLU A 2 18.53 -6.31 -26.99
CA GLU A 2 19.90 -6.36 -27.54
C GLU A 2 20.98 -6.22 -26.47
N THR A 3 21.63 -7.35 -26.19
CA THR A 3 22.99 -7.67 -25.66
C THR A 3 23.00 -9.22 -25.50
N GLN A 4 23.72 -10.09 -26.24
CA GLN A 4 25.17 -10.16 -26.60
C GLN A 4 26.07 -9.99 -25.38
N ASP A 5 27.13 -10.74 -25.07
CA ASP A 5 27.99 -11.80 -25.66
C ASP A 5 28.55 -12.62 -24.46
N GLY A 6 28.95 -13.89 -24.56
CA GLY A 6 30.28 -14.35 -25.00
C GLY A 6 31.29 -14.38 -23.84
N ASP A 7 31.88 -15.54 -23.52
CA ASP A 7 33.34 -15.63 -23.32
C ASP A 7 33.88 -17.07 -23.37
N ASP A 8 34.97 -17.19 -24.12
CA ASP A 8 35.81 -18.36 -24.32
C ASP A 8 36.77 -18.53 -23.14
N THR A 9 37.19 -19.76 -22.85
CA THR A 9 38.50 -19.94 -22.19
C THR A 9 39.17 -21.21 -22.68
N ALA A 10 40.05 -21.03 -23.65
CA ALA A 10 41.10 -21.98 -24.00
C ALA A 10 42.24 -21.87 -22.97
N ILE A 11 42.70 -23.00 -22.43
CA ILE A 11 44.01 -23.11 -21.76
C ILE A 11 44.77 -24.29 -22.38
N MET A 12 45.98 -23.96 -22.82
CA MET A 12 47.00 -24.80 -23.42
C MET A 12 47.70 -25.70 -22.39
N SER A 13 48.33 -26.78 -22.88
CA SER A 13 49.75 -27.10 -22.66
C SER A 13 50.02 -28.56 -22.30
N ASP A 14 50.64 -29.24 -23.27
CA ASP A 14 51.68 -30.26 -23.20
C ASP A 14 52.11 -30.82 -21.83
N GLY A 15 52.05 -32.15 -21.74
CA GLY A 15 52.78 -32.98 -20.79
C GLY A 15 53.12 -34.32 -21.43
N GLN A 16 54.42 -34.55 -21.63
CA GLN A 16 55.06 -35.68 -22.30
C GLN A 16 54.70 -37.07 -21.74
N SER A 17 54.66 -38.00 -22.70
CA SER A 17 54.97 -39.44 -22.64
C SER A 17 55.37 -40.06 -21.31
N ASP A 18 54.68 -41.14 -20.94
CA ASP A 18 55.37 -42.38 -20.57
C ASP A 18 54.62 -43.61 -21.09
N HIS A 19 55.37 -44.41 -21.83
CA HIS A 19 54.99 -45.67 -22.44
C HIS A 19 55.10 -46.75 -21.36
N GLU A 20 53.99 -47.18 -20.77
CA GLU A 20 53.93 -48.46 -20.06
C GLU A 20 52.83 -49.34 -20.64
N SER A 21 53.29 -50.29 -21.45
CA SER A 21 52.53 -51.37 -22.06
C SER A 21 52.01 -52.33 -20.99
N VAL A 22 50.89 -51.99 -20.34
CA VAL A 22 50.17 -52.91 -19.45
C VAL A 22 49.35 -53.88 -20.29
N SER A 23 50.05 -54.94 -20.70
CA SER A 23 49.59 -56.32 -20.80
C SER A 23 48.07 -56.54 -20.82
N SER A 24 47.52 -56.51 -22.03
CA SER A 24 46.56 -57.46 -22.59
C SER A 24 46.10 -58.58 -21.63
N LYS A 25 44.96 -58.36 -20.99
CA LYS A 25 44.00 -59.40 -20.59
C LYS A 25 42.57 -58.88 -20.78
N TYR A 26 42.25 -58.47 -22.00
CA TYR A 26 40.86 -58.43 -22.44
C TYR A 26 40.47 -59.86 -22.76
N SER A 27 39.92 -60.55 -21.75
CA SER A 27 39.21 -61.80 -21.97
C SER A 27 38.03 -61.51 -22.88
N ASP A 28 38.19 -61.89 -24.14
CA ASP A 28 37.19 -61.86 -25.19
C ASP A 28 36.07 -62.85 -24.86
N SER A 29 35.15 -62.42 -24.00
CA SER A 29 33.88 -63.08 -23.81
C SER A 29 32.98 -62.61 -24.94
N ALA A 30 33.00 -63.33 -26.06
CA ALA A 30 32.15 -63.07 -27.22
C ALA A 30 30.69 -62.90 -26.77
N ILE A 31 30.24 -61.64 -26.68
CA ILE A 31 28.86 -61.32 -26.39
C ILE A 31 28.06 -61.83 -27.59
N SER A 32 27.25 -62.87 -27.36
CA SER A 32 26.37 -63.39 -28.41
C SER A 32 25.50 -62.25 -28.94
N GLU A 33 25.35 -62.16 -30.27
CA GLU A 33 24.44 -61.22 -30.94
C GLU A 33 23.04 -61.17 -30.27
N ARG A 34 22.54 -62.32 -29.80
CA ARG A 34 21.29 -62.42 -29.04
C ARG A 34 21.31 -61.65 -27.71
N SER A 35 22.45 -61.60 -27.03
CA SER A 35 22.62 -60.85 -25.79
C SER A 35 22.63 -59.34 -26.04
N LEU A 36 23.27 -58.87 -27.12
CA LEU A 36 23.22 -57.48 -27.53
C LEU A 36 21.80 -57.06 -27.92
N HIS A 37 21.12 -57.91 -28.68
CA HIS A 37 19.76 -57.65 -29.11
C HIS A 37 18.78 -57.56 -27.94
N LYS A 38 18.99 -58.40 -26.92
CA LYS A 38 18.23 -58.35 -25.66
C LYS A 38 18.52 -57.07 -24.88
N MET A 39 19.78 -56.67 -24.73
CA MET A 39 20.14 -55.42 -24.04
C MET A 39 19.56 -54.18 -24.74
N LEU A 40 19.54 -54.15 -26.08
CA LEU A 40 18.90 -53.06 -26.84
C LEU A 40 17.38 -53.04 -26.64
N GLN A 41 16.75 -54.21 -26.59
CA GLN A 41 15.32 -54.32 -26.32
C GLN A 41 14.98 -53.88 -24.89
N ASP A 42 15.77 -54.31 -23.90
CA ASP A 42 15.62 -53.91 -22.50
C ASP A 42 15.86 -52.40 -22.31
N LEU A 43 16.83 -51.82 -23.04
CA LEU A 43 17.04 -50.38 -23.07
C LEU A 43 15.85 -49.64 -23.70
N GLY A 44 15.32 -50.16 -24.80
CA GLY A 44 14.15 -49.56 -25.47
C GLY A 44 12.91 -49.57 -24.59
N THR A 45 12.67 -50.67 -23.86
CA THR A 45 11.54 -50.75 -22.90
C THR A 45 11.76 -49.82 -21.71
N LEU A 46 12.98 -49.72 -21.18
CA LEU A 46 13.31 -48.80 -20.10
C LEU A 46 13.11 -47.33 -20.51
N ILE A 47 13.63 -46.91 -21.67
CA ILE A 47 13.45 -45.56 -22.19
C ILE A 47 11.97 -45.24 -22.38
N THR A 48 11.19 -46.18 -22.91
CA THR A 48 9.75 -46.01 -23.12
C THR A 48 9.01 -45.85 -21.78
N ALA A 49 9.38 -46.66 -20.78
CA ALA A 49 8.80 -46.56 -19.44
C ALA A 49 9.13 -45.22 -18.76
N ASP A 50 10.38 -44.76 -18.86
CA ASP A 50 10.80 -43.46 -18.33
C ASP A 50 10.09 -42.30 -19.03
N PHE A 51 9.94 -42.36 -20.36
CA PHE A 51 9.17 -41.37 -21.12
C PHE A 51 7.72 -41.29 -20.67
N HIS A 52 7.05 -42.44 -20.48
CA HIS A 52 5.67 -42.45 -19.99
C HIS A 52 5.57 -41.90 -18.57
N ARG A 53 6.55 -42.18 -17.71
CA ARG A 53 6.58 -41.62 -16.35
C ARG A 53 6.71 -40.09 -16.39
N ILE A 54 7.65 -39.58 -17.19
CA ILE A 54 7.86 -38.13 -17.36
C ILE A 54 6.60 -37.47 -17.94
N ASP A 55 6.00 -38.03 -18.98
CA ASP A 55 4.77 -37.48 -19.57
C ASP A 55 3.63 -37.45 -18.53
N SER A 56 3.48 -38.50 -17.73
CA SER A 56 2.48 -38.53 -16.66
C SER A 56 2.76 -37.49 -15.57
N ASP A 57 4.01 -37.33 -15.16
CA ASP A 57 4.39 -36.35 -14.13
C ASP A 57 4.17 -34.92 -14.64
N LEU A 58 4.55 -34.61 -15.88
CA LEU A 58 4.34 -33.31 -16.50
C LEU A 58 2.84 -32.99 -16.63
N ARG A 59 2.01 -33.94 -17.08
CA ARG A 59 0.55 -33.74 -17.15
C ARG A 59 -0.03 -33.43 -15.77
N ARG A 60 0.43 -34.11 -14.73
CA ARG A 60 -0.01 -33.86 -13.35
C ARG A 60 0.41 -32.47 -12.89
N GLU A 61 1.65 -32.05 -13.13
CA GLU A 61 2.11 -30.71 -12.77
C GLU A 61 1.38 -29.62 -13.52
N ILE A 62 1.13 -29.79 -14.82
CA ILE A 62 0.35 -28.86 -15.63
C ILE A 62 -1.07 -28.72 -15.07
N SER A 63 -1.72 -29.84 -14.72
CA SER A 63 -3.05 -29.81 -14.10
C SER A 63 -3.04 -29.06 -12.77
N ASN A 64 -2.07 -29.36 -11.90
CA ASN A 64 -1.95 -28.71 -10.60
C ASN A 64 -1.70 -27.19 -10.73
N LEU A 65 -0.85 -26.79 -11.67
CA LEU A 65 -0.62 -25.38 -12.00
C LEU A 65 -1.89 -24.71 -12.52
N GLY A 66 -2.68 -25.39 -13.35
CA GLY A 66 -3.98 -24.91 -13.81
C GLY A 66 -4.96 -24.66 -12.66
N ASP A 67 -5.07 -25.61 -11.73
CA ASP A 67 -5.94 -25.48 -10.55
C ASP A 67 -5.49 -24.32 -9.64
N ARG A 68 -4.18 -24.21 -9.38
CA ARG A 68 -3.62 -23.12 -8.56
C ARG A 68 -3.80 -21.75 -9.21
N THR A 69 -3.62 -21.67 -10.53
CA THR A 69 -3.83 -20.44 -11.30
C THR A 69 -5.29 -20.02 -11.22
N SER A 70 -6.22 -20.95 -11.48
CA SER A 70 -7.66 -20.69 -11.39
C SER A 70 -8.07 -20.22 -9.99
N HIS A 71 -7.50 -20.82 -8.94
CA HIS A 71 -7.77 -20.39 -7.58
C HIS A 71 -7.25 -18.97 -7.29
N LEU A 72 -6.05 -18.64 -7.77
CA LEU A 72 -5.48 -17.29 -7.61
C LEU A 72 -6.28 -16.24 -8.39
N GLU A 73 -6.73 -16.55 -9.59
CA GLU A 73 -7.57 -15.67 -10.41
C GLU A 73 -8.88 -15.36 -9.69
N ASN A 74 -9.61 -16.38 -9.22
CA ASN A 74 -10.84 -16.20 -8.45
C ASN A 74 -10.60 -15.35 -7.20
N ARG A 75 -9.51 -15.62 -6.46
CA ARG A 75 -9.20 -14.87 -5.24
C ARG A 75 -8.84 -13.41 -5.53
N THR A 76 -8.19 -13.17 -6.67
CA THR A 76 -7.85 -11.82 -7.12
C THR A 76 -9.12 -11.05 -7.50
N GLU A 77 -10.08 -11.69 -8.18
CA GLU A 77 -11.37 -11.09 -8.51
C GLU A 77 -12.15 -10.70 -7.25
N GLU A 78 -12.25 -11.60 -6.26
CA GLU A 78 -12.88 -11.31 -4.96
C GLU A 78 -12.22 -10.13 -4.25
N LEU A 79 -10.89 -10.06 -4.27
CA LEU A 79 -10.14 -8.95 -3.67
C LEU A 79 -10.40 -7.63 -4.40
N CYS A 80 -10.47 -7.65 -5.73
CA CYS A 80 -10.79 -6.45 -6.52
C CYS A 80 -12.19 -5.92 -6.18
N VAL A 81 -13.19 -6.80 -6.06
CA VAL A 81 -14.54 -6.41 -5.66
C VAL A 81 -14.55 -5.79 -4.27
N ALA A 82 -13.99 -6.48 -3.27
CA ALA A 82 -13.93 -5.98 -1.90
C ALA A 82 -13.14 -4.66 -1.79
N HIS A 83 -12.06 -4.51 -2.57
CA HIS A 83 -11.29 -3.28 -2.62
C HIS A 83 -12.13 -2.11 -3.14
N ASN A 84 -12.88 -2.32 -4.22
CA ASN A 84 -13.73 -1.26 -4.78
C ASN A 84 -14.83 -0.83 -3.82
N GLU A 85 -15.47 -1.79 -3.13
CA GLU A 85 -16.46 -1.48 -2.09
C GLU A 85 -15.88 -0.61 -0.96
N VAL A 86 -14.65 -0.92 -0.53
CA VAL A 86 -13.96 -0.11 0.50
C VAL A 86 -13.61 1.28 -0.01
N VAL A 87 -13.16 1.41 -1.26
CA VAL A 87 -12.85 2.70 -1.87
C VAL A 87 -14.09 3.58 -1.94
N ASP A 88 -15.22 3.02 -2.37
CA ASP A 88 -16.50 3.74 -2.46
C ASP A 88 -16.98 4.23 -1.09
N GLU A 89 -16.89 3.38 -0.05
CA GLU A 89 -17.29 3.77 1.31
C GLU A 89 -16.35 4.83 1.90
N ILE A 90 -15.04 4.75 1.64
CA ILE A 90 -14.08 5.80 2.04
C ILE A 90 -14.45 7.14 1.40
N GLN A 91 -14.79 7.14 0.11
CA GLN A 91 -15.17 8.34 -0.59
C GLN A 91 -16.44 8.96 0.01
N LYS A 92 -17.47 8.14 0.25
CA LYS A 92 -18.71 8.59 0.88
C LYS A 92 -18.48 9.18 2.27
N ILE A 93 -17.71 8.49 3.12
CA ILE A 93 -17.37 9.00 4.47
C ILE A 93 -16.61 10.32 4.37
N SER A 94 -15.69 10.46 3.41
CA SER A 94 -14.94 11.70 3.20
C SER A 94 -15.86 12.87 2.81
N GLU A 95 -16.82 12.63 1.92
CA GLU A 95 -17.82 13.62 1.50
C GLU A 95 -18.72 14.03 2.66
N GLU A 96 -19.23 13.08 3.45
CA GLU A 96 -20.02 13.34 4.64
C GLU A 96 -19.24 14.14 5.69
N ASN A 97 -17.97 13.80 5.91
CA ASN A 97 -17.09 14.52 6.84
C ASN A 97 -16.87 15.98 6.39
N ALA A 98 -16.66 16.21 5.08
CA ALA A 98 -16.54 17.55 4.52
C ALA A 98 -17.84 18.37 4.71
N ALA A 99 -19.00 17.76 4.45
CA ALA A 99 -20.29 18.40 4.64
C ALA A 99 -20.56 18.75 6.11
N LEU A 100 -20.24 17.85 7.04
CA LEU A 100 -20.38 18.08 8.47
C LEU A 100 -19.46 19.19 8.98
N LYS A 101 -18.21 19.24 8.49
CA LYS A 101 -17.27 20.34 8.81
C LYS A 101 -17.81 21.69 8.35
N LEU A 102 -18.36 21.76 7.14
CA LEU A 102 -18.95 22.99 6.62
C LEU A 102 -20.16 23.43 7.47
N LYS A 103 -21.03 22.49 7.83
CA LYS A 103 -22.19 22.77 8.69
C LYS A 103 -21.77 23.24 10.08
N LEU A 104 -20.74 22.63 10.65
CA LEU A 104 -20.17 23.03 11.93
C LEU A 104 -19.62 24.45 11.86
N ALA A 105 -18.85 24.78 10.82
CA ALA A 105 -18.33 26.12 10.60
C ALA A 105 -19.44 27.19 10.48
N ASP A 106 -20.54 26.89 9.77
CA ASP A 106 -21.70 27.81 9.69
C ASP A 106 -22.40 27.98 11.05
N ILE A 107 -22.55 26.90 11.83
CA ILE A 107 -23.15 26.98 13.18
C ILE A 107 -22.26 27.80 14.11
N GLU A 108 -20.93 27.58 14.09
CA GLU A 108 -19.98 28.36 14.88
C GLU A 108 -19.99 29.84 14.49
N ASP A 109 -20.05 30.14 13.18
CA ASP A 109 -20.16 31.51 12.69
C ASP A 109 -21.47 32.15 13.19
N ARG A 110 -22.62 31.48 13.00
CA ARG A 110 -23.92 31.97 13.48
C ARG A 110 -23.93 32.22 14.98
N SER A 111 -23.33 31.32 15.76
CA SER A 111 -23.18 31.48 17.22
C SER A 111 -22.34 32.71 17.59
N ARG A 112 -21.43 33.16 16.71
CA ARG A 112 -20.56 34.32 16.95
C ARG A 112 -21.04 35.61 16.30
N ARG A 113 -22.03 35.59 15.40
CA ARG A 113 -22.51 36.78 14.66
C ARG A 113 -22.98 37.93 15.56
N GLN A 114 -23.53 37.60 16.72
CA GLN A 114 -24.01 38.60 17.69
C GLN A 114 -22.91 39.03 18.68
N ASN A 115 -21.72 38.44 18.61
CA ASN A 115 -20.62 38.76 19.51
C ASN A 115 -19.77 39.89 18.95
N ILE A 116 -19.76 41.02 19.65
CA ILE A 116 -18.92 42.17 19.33
C ILE A 116 -17.66 42.13 20.22
N ARG A 117 -16.49 42.39 19.62
CA ARG A 117 -15.20 42.47 20.35
C ARG A 117 -14.74 43.92 20.46
N PHE A 118 -14.69 44.42 21.68
CA PHE A 118 -14.08 45.71 21.98
C PHE A 118 -12.58 45.54 22.25
N ARG A 119 -11.75 46.39 21.65
CA ARG A 119 -10.29 46.42 21.86
C ARG A 119 -9.87 47.76 22.44
N GLY A 120 -8.78 47.78 23.21
CA GLY A 120 -8.26 49.01 23.83
C GLY A 120 -9.04 49.46 25.07
N ILE A 121 -9.78 48.54 25.71
CA ILE A 121 -10.43 48.81 26.98
C ILE A 121 -9.35 48.83 28.06
N PRO A 122 -9.19 49.94 28.82
CA PRO A 122 -8.22 50.03 29.91
C PRO A 122 -8.33 48.87 30.91
N ASP A 123 -7.20 48.41 31.42
CA ASP A 123 -7.16 47.23 32.32
C ASP A 123 -7.63 47.55 33.75
N ASP A 124 -7.66 48.83 34.13
CA ASP A 124 -8.18 49.32 35.41
C ASP A 124 -9.72 49.22 35.52
N VAL A 125 -10.43 49.10 34.39
CA VAL A 125 -11.88 48.86 34.37
C VAL A 125 -12.14 47.43 34.85
N SER A 126 -12.70 47.31 36.06
CA SER A 126 -13.06 46.02 36.66
C SER A 126 -14.11 45.26 35.85
N HIS A 127 -14.20 43.95 36.04
CA HIS A 127 -15.20 43.11 35.36
C HIS A 127 -16.64 43.57 35.65
N ASP A 128 -16.94 43.96 36.90
CA ASP A 128 -18.28 44.40 37.31
C ASP A 128 -18.67 45.76 36.71
N SER A 129 -17.69 46.63 36.45
CA SER A 129 -17.93 47.96 35.85
C SER A 129 -17.89 47.95 34.32
N LEU A 130 -17.47 46.83 33.71
CA LEU A 130 -17.30 46.69 32.27
C LEU A 130 -18.60 46.97 31.48
N PRO A 131 -19.79 46.46 31.87
CA PRO A 131 -21.02 46.73 31.12
C PRO A 131 -21.36 48.22 31.09
N ALA A 132 -21.21 48.93 32.22
CA ALA A 132 -21.48 50.36 32.31
C ALA A 132 -20.49 51.16 31.45
N TYR A 133 -19.20 50.80 31.49
CA TYR A 133 -18.18 51.42 30.66
C TYR A 133 -18.45 51.25 29.17
N ILE A 134 -18.72 50.03 28.71
CA ILE A 134 -19.04 49.75 27.30
C ILE A 134 -20.32 50.46 26.88
N LEU A 135 -21.37 50.47 27.71
CA LEU A 135 -22.60 51.19 27.41
C LEU A 135 -22.34 52.69 27.23
N SER A 136 -21.47 53.29 28.04
CA SER A 136 -21.09 54.70 27.88
C SER A 136 -20.42 54.99 26.53
N ILE A 137 -19.59 54.07 26.04
CA ILE A 137 -18.97 54.15 24.71
C ILE A 137 -20.04 53.98 23.62
N CYS A 138 -20.92 53.00 23.75
CA CYS A 138 -21.98 52.77 22.76
C CYS A 138 -22.92 53.98 22.63
N LYS A 139 -23.33 54.59 23.75
CA LYS A 139 -24.18 55.79 23.76
C LYS A 139 -23.48 57.01 23.17
N SER A 140 -22.15 57.14 23.33
CA SER A 140 -21.40 58.23 22.72
C SER A 140 -21.22 58.05 21.21
N LEU A 141 -21.07 56.81 20.74
CA LEU A 141 -20.93 56.49 19.32
C LEU A 141 -22.24 56.58 18.54
N VAL A 142 -23.38 56.23 19.16
CA VAL A 142 -24.70 56.24 18.51
C VAL A 142 -25.71 57.02 19.37
N PRO A 143 -25.60 58.37 19.40
CA PRO A 143 -26.52 59.21 20.14
C PRO A 143 -27.87 59.26 19.40
N GLY A 144 -28.85 58.50 19.89
CA GLY A 144 -30.19 58.43 19.28
C GLY A 144 -30.87 57.08 19.47
N LEU A 145 -30.13 56.04 19.84
CA LEU A 145 -30.73 54.78 20.28
C LEU A 145 -31.31 54.93 21.68
N PRO A 146 -32.56 54.50 21.94
CA PRO A 146 -33.14 54.51 23.27
C PRO A 146 -32.43 53.53 24.19
N ASP A 147 -32.45 53.80 25.50
CA ASP A 147 -31.78 52.96 26.50
C ASP A 147 -32.28 51.51 26.50
N SER A 148 -33.53 51.28 26.13
CA SER A 148 -34.13 49.94 26.00
C SER A 148 -33.62 49.13 24.81
N ALA A 149 -32.97 49.76 23.82
CA ALA A 149 -32.41 49.06 22.66
C ALA A 149 -31.06 48.40 22.98
N TRP A 150 -30.41 48.79 24.08
CA TRP A 150 -29.14 48.21 24.51
C TRP A 150 -29.39 47.00 25.41
N ALA A 151 -29.54 45.83 24.80
CA ALA A 151 -29.58 44.55 25.50
C ALA A 151 -28.26 43.80 25.30
N PHE A 152 -27.56 43.50 26.40
CA PHE A 152 -26.36 42.67 26.40
C PHE A 152 -26.64 41.41 27.21
N ASP A 153 -26.50 40.24 26.59
CA ASP A 153 -26.71 38.97 27.30
C ASP A 153 -25.52 38.64 28.20
N HIS A 154 -24.31 38.67 27.65
CA HIS A 154 -23.08 38.33 28.34
C HIS A 154 -21.93 39.25 27.93
N MET A 155 -21.14 39.71 28.92
CA MET A 155 -19.97 40.54 28.68
C MET A 155 -18.82 40.05 29.55
N HIS A 156 -17.67 39.77 28.94
CA HIS A 156 -16.48 39.31 29.64
C HIS A 156 -15.23 39.76 28.92
N ARG A 157 -14.12 39.84 29.67
CA ARG A 157 -12.80 39.99 29.08
C ARG A 157 -12.38 38.63 28.52
N LEU A 158 -11.86 38.62 27.30
CA LEU A 158 -11.25 37.42 26.76
C LEU A 158 -10.01 37.06 27.61
N PRO A 159 -9.79 35.78 27.93
CA PRO A 159 -8.58 35.37 28.60
C PRO A 159 -7.35 35.80 27.78
N PRO A 160 -6.19 36.04 28.43
CA PRO A 160 -4.96 36.36 27.74
C PRO A 160 -4.71 35.29 26.67
N SER A 161 -4.48 35.69 25.42
CA SER A 161 -4.26 34.69 24.38
C SER A 161 -3.02 33.88 24.75
N THR A 162 -3.21 32.62 25.12
CA THR A 162 -2.16 31.59 25.12
C THR A 162 -1.84 31.30 23.67
N SER A 163 -1.20 32.27 23.01
CA SER A 163 -0.60 32.06 21.71
C SER A 163 0.58 31.12 21.92
N ILE A 164 0.35 29.82 21.73
CA ILE A 164 1.41 28.94 21.24
C ILE A 164 1.78 29.53 19.87
N ARG A 165 2.85 30.32 19.84
CA ARG A 165 3.52 30.71 18.60
C ARG A 165 3.85 29.41 17.87
N ARG A 166 3.15 29.14 16.77
CA ARG A 166 3.61 28.23 15.72
C ARG A 166 4.35 29.05 14.69
#